data_AF-A0A3D0L9Q9-F1
#
_entry.id   AF-A0A3D0L9Q9-F1
#
_cell.length_a   1.000
_cell.length_b   1.000
_cell.length_c   1.000
_cell.angle_alpha   90.00
_cell.angle_beta   90.00
_cell.angle_gamma   90.00
#
_symmetry.space_group_name_H-M   'P 1'
#
loop_
_entity.id
_entity.type
_entity.pdbx_description
1 polymer ?
#
loop_
_entity_poly.entity_id
_entity_poly.type
_entity_poly.pdbx_seq_one_letter_code
_entity_poly.pdbx_strand_id
1 'polypeptide(L)'
;SVQNADFWSAQKMLLRPFAYDCSGLEWKDSEDGGETDEKKLKWCSASVKSNQVLPCDGQYDVVLSLETQESFRTICSVERGSGAKIRLLMPSGENRRVEEIFFTSAGKP
;
A
#
# COMPACT_ATOMS: atom_id res chain seq x y z
N SER A 1 -3.81 -17.53 13.36
CA SER A 1 -4.95 -16.61 13.26
C SER A 1 -5.69 -16.86 11.96
N VAL A 2 -7.01 -17.05 12.00
CA VAL A 2 -7.88 -17.32 10.84
C VAL A 2 -7.87 -16.16 9.82
N GLN A 3 -7.58 -14.93 10.27
CA GLN A 3 -7.57 -13.73 9.42
C GLN A 3 -6.40 -13.68 8.41
N ASN A 4 -5.23 -14.25 8.73
CA ASN A 4 -4.10 -14.28 7.79
C ASN A 4 -4.35 -15.24 6.62
N ALA A 5 -5.15 -16.29 6.83
CA ALA A 5 -5.51 -17.24 5.78
C ALA A 5 -6.56 -16.67 4.82
N ASP A 6 -7.27 -15.61 5.22
CA ASP A 6 -8.44 -15.10 4.53
C ASP A 6 -8.08 -14.19 3.34
N PHE A 7 -7.09 -13.32 3.49
CA PHE A 7 -6.63 -12.45 2.38
C PHE A 7 -6.10 -13.25 1.17
N TRP A 8 -5.30 -14.29 1.44
CA TRP A 8 -4.70 -15.14 0.40
C TRP A 8 -5.72 -15.99 -0.33
N SER A 9 -6.63 -16.58 0.44
CA SER A 9 -7.73 -17.35 -0.11
C SER A 9 -8.66 -16.44 -0.91
N ALA A 10 -8.97 -15.24 -0.40
CA ALA A 10 -9.75 -14.23 -1.10
C ALA A 10 -9.08 -13.81 -2.42
N GLN A 11 -7.78 -13.50 -2.45
CA GLN A 11 -7.08 -13.14 -3.70
C GLN A 11 -7.16 -14.27 -4.74
N LYS A 12 -6.97 -15.53 -4.32
CA LYS A 12 -7.08 -16.69 -5.23
C LYS A 12 -8.51 -16.96 -5.69
N MET A 13 -9.50 -16.74 -4.83
CA MET A 13 -10.92 -16.97 -5.11
C MET A 13 -11.55 -15.87 -5.97
N LEU A 14 -11.09 -14.62 -5.81
CA LEU A 14 -11.64 -13.47 -6.52
C LEU A 14 -11.18 -13.37 -7.98
N LEU A 15 -10.19 -14.17 -8.40
CA LEU A 15 -9.57 -14.17 -9.75
C LEU A 15 -9.10 -12.78 -10.22
N ARG A 16 -8.93 -11.84 -9.28
CA ARG A 16 -8.46 -10.46 -9.52
C ARG A 16 -7.52 -10.06 -8.38
N PRO A 17 -6.54 -9.18 -8.62
CA PRO A 17 -5.73 -8.62 -7.56
C PRO A 17 -6.60 -7.95 -6.50
N PHE A 18 -6.21 -8.06 -5.23
CA PHE A 18 -6.85 -7.30 -4.19
C PHE A 18 -6.48 -5.82 -4.37
N ALA A 19 -7.48 -4.99 -4.66
CA ALA A 19 -7.32 -3.55 -4.86
C ALA A 19 -7.83 -2.82 -3.62
N TYR A 20 -7.11 -1.76 -3.23
CA TYR A 20 -7.51 -0.87 -2.16
C TYR A 20 -7.64 0.54 -2.72
N ASP A 21 -8.84 1.11 -2.61
CA ASP A 21 -9.15 2.46 -3.07
C ASP A 21 -8.59 3.50 -2.08
N CYS A 22 -7.72 4.35 -2.59
CA CYS A 22 -7.03 5.41 -1.87
C CYS A 22 -7.71 6.77 -2.01
N SER A 23 -8.84 6.85 -2.71
CA SER A 23 -9.64 8.07 -2.83
C SER A 23 -10.00 8.61 -1.44
N GLY A 24 -9.61 9.86 -1.17
CA GLY A 24 -9.87 10.52 0.11
C GLY A 24 -8.88 10.19 1.23
N LEU A 25 -7.80 9.44 0.95
CA LEU A 25 -6.67 9.32 1.89
C LEU A 25 -5.78 10.57 1.84
N GLU A 26 -5.46 11.10 3.02
CA GLU A 26 -4.48 12.18 3.16
C GLU A 26 -3.07 11.59 3.28
N TRP A 27 -2.33 11.65 2.18
CA TRP A 27 -0.93 11.20 2.13
C TRP A 27 0.03 12.26 2.68
N LYS A 28 0.98 11.82 3.50
CA LYS A 28 2.05 12.63 4.08
C LYS A 28 3.40 11.97 3.80
N ASP A 29 4.43 12.77 3.59
CA ASP A 29 5.79 12.23 3.56
C ASP A 29 6.14 11.69 4.95
N SER A 30 6.74 10.50 5.01
CA SER A 30 7.18 9.91 6.26
C SER A 30 8.56 10.43 6.60
N GLU A 31 8.73 10.92 7.83
CA GLU A 31 10.00 11.46 8.32
C GLU A 31 11.04 10.36 8.62
N ASP A 32 10.59 9.10 8.77
CA ASP A 32 11.39 7.94 9.20
C ASP A 32 12.03 7.11 8.07
N GLY A 33 12.09 7.61 6.83
CA GLY A 33 12.51 6.82 5.67
C GLY A 33 13.82 7.28 5.05
N GLY A 34 14.90 6.49 5.23
CA GLY A 34 16.16 6.69 4.51
C GLY A 34 15.94 6.72 2.99
N GLU A 35 16.53 7.71 2.33
CA GLU A 35 16.52 7.83 0.88
C GLU A 35 17.29 6.63 0.32
N THR A 36 16.63 5.74 -0.44
CA THR A 36 17.34 4.67 -1.13
C THR A 36 18.03 5.26 -2.35
N ASP A 37 19.36 5.22 -2.35
CA ASP A 37 20.30 5.97 -3.19
C ASP A 37 20.10 5.85 -4.72
N GLU A 38 19.34 4.89 -5.22
CA GLU A 38 19.29 4.62 -6.66
C GLU A 38 18.15 5.36 -7.40
N LYS A 39 17.11 5.87 -6.71
CA LYS A 39 15.91 6.46 -7.37
C LYS A 39 15.22 7.63 -6.64
N LYS A 40 15.79 8.20 -5.57
CA LYS A 40 15.15 9.25 -4.74
C LYS A 40 13.74 8.87 -4.26
N LEU A 41 13.55 7.59 -3.89
CA LEU A 41 12.29 7.12 -3.34
C LEU A 41 12.21 7.46 -1.86
N LYS A 42 11.01 7.86 -1.41
CA LYS A 42 10.71 8.19 -0.03
C LYS A 42 9.49 7.41 0.43
N TRP A 43 9.46 7.09 1.72
CA TRP A 43 8.26 6.53 2.32
C TRP A 43 7.21 7.63 2.48
N CYS A 44 6.03 7.43 1.93
CA CYS A 44 4.85 8.27 2.15
C CYS A 44 3.84 7.44 2.94
N SER A 45 3.01 8.08 3.76
CA SER A 45 2.06 7.38 4.61
C SER A 45 0.70 8.04 4.64
N ALA A 46 -0.34 7.23 4.79
CA ALA A 46 -1.70 7.67 5.00
C ALA A 46 -2.32 6.90 6.16
N SER A 47 -3.10 7.61 6.99
CA SER A 47 -3.94 6.97 8.00
C SER A 47 -5.22 6.47 7.34
N VAL A 48 -5.54 5.21 7.56
CA VAL A 48 -6.75 4.59 7.02
C VAL A 48 -7.92 4.87 7.95
N LYS A 49 -8.90 5.61 7.43
CA LYS A 49 -10.20 5.88 8.08
C LYS A 49 -11.36 5.16 7.40
N SER A 50 -11.05 4.33 6.40
CA SER A 50 -12.01 3.63 5.56
C SER A 50 -12.49 2.33 6.20
N ASN A 51 -13.71 1.91 5.88
CA ASN A 51 -14.24 0.58 6.22
C ASN A 51 -13.74 -0.52 5.26
N GLN A 52 -12.94 -0.15 4.25
CA GLN A 52 -12.31 -1.12 3.38
C GLN A 52 -11.37 -2.04 4.18
N VAL A 53 -11.42 -3.33 3.85
CA VAL A 53 -10.56 -4.32 4.49
C VAL A 53 -9.12 -4.07 4.05
N LEU A 54 -8.18 -4.13 4.99
CA LEU A 54 -6.75 -4.17 4.69
C LEU A 54 -6.23 -5.59 4.83
N PRO A 55 -5.17 -5.96 4.09
CA PRO A 55 -4.39 -7.14 4.43
C PRO A 55 -3.81 -7.00 5.85
N CYS A 56 -3.26 -8.11 6.33
CA CYS A 56 -2.62 -8.13 7.64
C CYS A 56 -1.37 -7.24 7.68
N ASP A 57 -0.88 -7.00 8.89
CA ASP A 57 0.33 -6.22 9.09
C ASP A 57 1.51 -6.89 8.39
N GLY A 58 2.32 -6.12 7.68
CA GLY A 58 3.42 -6.64 6.88
C GLY A 58 3.86 -5.72 5.76
N GLN A 59 4.82 -6.20 4.97
CA GLN A 59 5.24 -5.56 3.72
C GLN A 59 4.72 -6.37 2.53
N TYR A 60 4.41 -5.69 1.43
CA TYR A 60 3.78 -6.25 0.24
C TYR A 60 4.38 -5.62 -1.01
N ASP A 61 4.62 -6.42 -2.04
CA ASP A 61 4.85 -5.87 -3.37
C ASP A 61 3.50 -5.49 -3.96
N VAL A 62 3.40 -4.24 -4.37
CA VAL A 62 2.17 -3.65 -4.89
C VAL A 62 2.41 -2.99 -6.23
N VAL A 63 1.33 -2.85 -6.98
CA VAL A 63 1.24 -1.95 -8.12
C VAL A 63 0.33 -0.80 -7.73
N LEU A 64 0.78 0.43 -7.87
CA LEU A 64 -0.04 1.63 -7.70
C LEU A 64 -0.66 1.99 -9.04
N SER A 65 -1.93 2.41 -9.03
CA SER A 65 -2.48 3.24 -10.11
C SER A 65 -2.42 4.70 -9.68
N LEU A 66 -1.83 5.53 -10.53
CA LEU A 66 -1.82 6.98 -10.36
C LEU A 66 -2.94 7.61 -11.20
N GLU A 67 -3.38 8.82 -10.83
CA GLU A 67 -4.35 9.63 -11.60
C GLU A 67 -3.96 9.80 -13.08
N THR A 68 -2.66 9.70 -13.41
CA THR A 68 -2.14 9.76 -14.79
C THR A 68 -2.40 8.50 -15.61
N GLN A 69 -3.05 7.47 -15.05
CA GLN A 69 -3.15 6.11 -15.59
C GLN A 69 -1.79 5.39 -15.70
N GLU A 70 -0.75 5.95 -15.10
CA GLU A 70 0.55 5.29 -14.99
C GLU A 70 0.52 4.28 -13.83
N SER A 71 1.14 3.12 -14.07
CA SER A 71 1.29 2.10 -13.05
C SER A 71 2.70 2.11 -12.47
N PHE A 72 2.83 2.11 -11.14
CA PHE A 72 4.12 2.12 -10.46
C PHE A 72 4.26 0.91 -9.52
N ARG A 73 5.26 0.05 -9.75
CA ARG A 73 5.56 -1.08 -8.87
C ARG A 73 6.37 -0.62 -7.68
N THR A 74 5.93 -0.97 -6.48
CA THR A 74 6.61 -0.58 -5.25
C THR A 74 6.29 -1.48 -4.06
N ILE A 75 6.84 -1.12 -2.90
CA ILE A 75 6.61 -1.75 -1.61
C ILE A 75 5.55 -0.95 -0.84
N CYS A 76 4.57 -1.67 -0.32
CA CYS A 76 3.58 -1.19 0.63
C CYS A 76 3.83 -1.81 2.01
N SER A 77 3.78 -1.02 3.07
CA SER A 77 3.78 -1.50 4.45
C SER A 77 2.44 -1.18 5.10
N VAL A 78 1.81 -2.20 5.68
CA VAL A 78 0.54 -2.08 6.40
C VAL A 78 0.79 -2.29 7.88
N GLU A 79 0.26 -1.39 8.71
CA GLU A 79 0.28 -1.47 10.18
C GLU A 79 -1.15 -1.27 10.68
N ARG A 80 -1.78 -2.25 11.34
CA ARG A 80 -3.18 -2.17 11.79
C ARG A 80 -3.33 -1.90 13.29
N GLY A 81 -2.31 -1.31 13.94
CA GLY A 81 -2.30 -1.03 15.37
C GLY A 81 -3.43 -0.10 15.86
N SER A 82 -3.17 0.77 16.83
CA SER A 82 -4.19 1.70 17.36
C SER A 82 -4.75 2.70 16.33
N GLY A 83 -4.15 2.76 15.14
CA GLY A 83 -4.73 3.33 13.93
C GLY A 83 -4.13 2.63 12.72
N ALA A 84 -4.98 2.17 11.78
CA ALA A 84 -4.50 1.54 10.57
C ALA A 84 -3.73 2.56 9.71
N LYS A 85 -2.52 2.20 9.28
CA LYS A 85 -1.63 3.04 8.49
C LYS A 85 -1.11 2.25 7.30
N ILE A 86 -1.13 2.90 6.14
CA ILE A 86 -0.46 2.42 4.93
C ILE A 86 0.77 3.29 4.71
N ARG A 87 1.89 2.66 4.34
CA ARG A 87 3.07 3.35 3.84
C ARG A 87 3.43 2.84 2.46
N LEU A 88 3.77 3.73 1.54
CA LEU A 88 4.22 3.43 0.18
C LEU A 88 5.61 4.01 -0.04
N LEU A 89 6.49 3.24 -0.67
CA LEU A 89 7.78 3.74 -1.11
C LEU A 89 7.61 4.35 -2.51
N MET A 90 7.82 5.65 -2.72
CA MET A 90 7.56 6.25 -4.04
C MET A 90 8.35 7.53 -4.28
N PRO A 91 8.42 8.02 -5.53
CA PRO A 91 9.04 9.31 -5.81
C PRO A 91 8.33 10.43 -5.04
N SER A 92 9.13 11.38 -4.55
CA SER A 92 8.61 12.56 -3.84
C SER A 92 7.59 13.32 -4.70
N GLY A 93 6.44 13.65 -4.13
CA GLY A 93 5.39 14.44 -4.80
C GLY A 93 4.35 13.63 -5.57
N GLU A 94 4.60 12.35 -5.87
CA GLU A 94 3.62 11.48 -6.54
C GLU A 94 2.57 10.89 -5.59
N ASN A 95 2.80 10.96 -4.28
CA ASN A 95 1.91 10.45 -3.23
C ASN A 95 0.50 11.05 -3.25
N ARG A 96 0.34 12.28 -3.76
CA ARG A 96 -0.97 12.93 -3.88
C ARG A 96 -1.83 12.36 -5.00
N ARG A 97 -1.25 11.55 -5.88
CA ARG A 97 -1.88 11.07 -7.12
C ARG A 97 -2.24 9.59 -7.03
N VAL A 98 -2.11 8.95 -5.87
CA VAL A 98 -2.39 7.53 -5.69
C VAL A 98 -3.90 7.31 -5.62
N GLU A 99 -4.44 6.61 -6.63
CA GLU A 99 -5.86 6.25 -6.68
C GLU A 99 -6.11 4.86 -6.11
N GLU A 100 -5.31 3.86 -6.52
CA GLU A 100 -5.50 2.48 -6.10
C GLU A 100 -4.17 1.78 -5.79
N ILE A 101 -4.21 0.86 -4.81
CA ILE A 101 -3.10 -0.05 -4.49
C ILE A 101 -3.55 -1.49 -4.82
N PHE A 102 -2.88 -2.12 -5.77
CA PHE A 102 -3.07 -3.53 -6.09
C PHE A 102 -2.02 -4.37 -5.39
N PHE A 103 -2.45 -5.26 -4.49
CA PHE A 103 -1.56 -6.15 -3.75
C PHE A 103 -1.23 -7.37 -4.62
N THR A 104 0.06 -7.52 -4.97
CA THR A 104 0.51 -8.51 -5.96
C THR A 104 1.27 -9.70 -5.36
N SER A 105 1.99 -9.50 -4.25
CA SER A 105 2.61 -10.58 -3.47
C SER A 105 2.83 -10.20 -2.01
N ALA A 106 3.01 -11.21 -1.16
CA ALA A 106 3.46 -11.01 0.21
C ALA A 106 4.94 -10.62 0.14
N GLY A 107 5.32 -9.52 0.79
CA GLY A 107 6.67 -9.44 1.31
C GLY A 107 6.84 -10.61 2.28
N LYS A 108 8.01 -11.25 2.22
CA LYS A 108 8.33 -12.34 3.16
C LYS A 108 8.08 -11.86 4.60
N PRO A 109 7.51 -12.71 5.47
CA PRO A 109 7.43 -12.41 6.90
C PRO A 109 8.82 -12.14 7.49
#